data_AF-A0A4Q7YDX1-F1
#
_entry.id   AF-A0A4Q7YDX1-F1
#
_cell.length_a   1.000
_cell.length_b   1.000
_cell.length_c   1.000
_cell.angle_alpha   90.00
_cell.angle_beta   90.00
_cell.angle_gamma   90.00
#
_symmetry.space_group_name_H-M   'P 1'
#
loop_
_entity.id
_entity.type
_entity.pdbx_description
1 polymer ?
#
loop_
_entity_poly.entity_id
_entity_poly.type
_entity_poly.pdbx_seq_one_letter_code
_entity_poly.pdbx_strand_id
1 'polypeptide(L)'
;MGGEAGEIACDPRGMTGIGPTSQRPQLPDEAAGSDQLPPAPSAVERANRLSAANMLRSLLPLVLICLAVVGWAAFRQNSVDPVREIDPTSTIRAADARAGYTLLVPTGLDEGYRPTSASTDVGSTPEGGPVALEIGYVTPSEAYAGFVVSDFADADPVVEVLEGATEEGSVVLGGEEWTRSTTGRGETALSRVADGVTVVVSGSAPDEELETVAAAVRPYSG
;
A
#
# COMPACT_ATOMS: atom_id res chain seq x y z
N MET A 1 -14.59 -38.82 44.53
CA MET A 1 -15.20 -39.90 45.32
C MET A 1 -15.95 -39.23 46.46
N GLY A 2 -17.27 -39.40 46.56
CA GLY A 2 -18.11 -38.67 47.52
C GLY A 2 -18.30 -37.19 47.15
N GLY A 3 -19.51 -36.61 47.11
CA GLY A 3 -20.82 -37.18 47.44
C GLY A 3 -21.53 -36.33 48.47
N GLU A 4 -22.54 -35.58 48.00
CA GLU A 4 -23.83 -35.28 48.64
C GLU A 4 -23.92 -35.15 50.18
N ALA A 5 -24.46 -34.02 50.63
CA ALA A 5 -25.73 -33.97 51.37
C ALA A 5 -26.17 -32.50 51.60
N GLY A 6 -27.46 -32.19 51.51
CA GLY A 6 -27.95 -30.83 51.74
C GLY A 6 -29.42 -30.55 51.43
N GLU A 7 -30.30 -31.57 51.46
CA GLU A 7 -31.74 -31.36 51.38
C GLU A 7 -32.26 -30.55 52.57
N ILE A 8 -33.10 -29.54 52.31
CA ILE A 8 -34.06 -29.02 53.28
C ILE A 8 -35.42 -28.94 52.59
N ALA A 9 -36.23 -29.98 52.77
CA ALA A 9 -37.65 -29.94 52.49
C ALA A 9 -38.41 -29.27 53.64
N CYS A 10 -39.45 -28.49 53.32
CA CYS A 10 -40.66 -28.31 54.15
C CYS A 10 -41.70 -27.40 53.46
N ASP A 11 -42.68 -28.03 52.81
CA ASP A 11 -44.07 -27.56 52.70
C ASP A 11 -44.90 -28.65 53.39
N PRO A 12 -45.91 -28.37 54.25
CA PRO A 12 -47.27 -28.20 53.70
C PRO A 12 -48.30 -27.38 54.52
N ARG A 13 -49.39 -27.01 53.80
CA ARG A 13 -50.79 -26.74 54.26
C ARG A 13 -51.19 -25.29 54.60
N GLY A 14 -52.29 -24.83 53.95
CA GLY A 14 -53.43 -24.31 54.75
C GLY A 14 -54.28 -23.13 54.25
N MET A 15 -55.04 -23.32 53.16
CA MET A 15 -56.47 -22.93 53.04
C MET A 15 -57.00 -21.48 53.27
N THR A 16 -57.75 -21.00 52.26
CA THR A 16 -58.94 -20.11 52.30
C THR A 16 -58.81 -18.61 52.62
N GLY A 17 -59.44 -17.74 51.79
CA GLY A 17 -59.49 -16.30 52.08
C GLY A 17 -60.08 -15.32 51.04
N ILE A 18 -61.22 -15.62 50.41
CA ILE A 18 -62.25 -14.63 49.96
C ILE A 18 -61.83 -13.54 48.92
N GLY A 19 -62.48 -13.52 47.74
CA GLY A 19 -62.36 -12.41 46.78
C GLY A 19 -63.31 -11.22 47.05
N PRO A 20 -63.31 -10.20 46.18
CA PRO A 20 -64.63 -9.80 45.66
C PRO A 20 -64.69 -9.67 44.14
N THR A 21 -65.93 -9.77 43.66
CA THR A 21 -66.38 -9.75 42.26
C THR A 21 -66.09 -8.44 41.53
N SER A 22 -65.81 -8.55 40.23
CA SER A 22 -66.20 -7.52 39.25
C SER A 22 -66.92 -8.20 38.08
N GLN A 23 -68.19 -7.86 37.91
CA GLN A 23 -69.04 -8.34 36.83
C GLN A 23 -68.66 -7.65 35.51
N ARG A 24 -68.88 -8.33 34.38
CA ARG A 24 -69.14 -7.68 33.08
C ARG A 24 -70.32 -8.41 32.41
N PRO A 25 -71.24 -7.71 31.70
CA PRO A 25 -72.60 -8.23 31.50
C PRO A 25 -72.75 -9.33 30.44
N GLN A 26 -73.79 -10.15 30.64
CA GLN A 26 -74.57 -10.85 29.60
C GLN A 26 -75.71 -9.89 29.16
N LEU A 27 -76.35 -9.96 27.99
CA LEU A 27 -76.21 -10.76 26.76
C LEU A 27 -76.70 -9.83 25.58
N PRO A 28 -76.69 -10.21 24.27
CA PRO A 28 -77.64 -11.18 23.72
C PRO A 28 -77.03 -12.24 22.78
N ASP A 29 -77.82 -13.29 22.56
CA ASP A 29 -77.53 -14.48 21.76
C ASP A 29 -77.63 -14.18 20.26
N GLU A 30 -76.53 -14.32 19.50
CA GLU A 30 -76.57 -14.25 18.03
C GLU A 30 -75.54 -15.21 17.38
N ALA A 31 -76.07 -16.39 17.03
CA ALA A 31 -75.67 -17.34 15.99
C ALA A 31 -74.21 -17.41 15.47
N ALA A 32 -73.68 -18.63 15.55
CA ALA A 32 -72.77 -19.28 14.59
C ALA A 32 -71.35 -18.69 14.39
N GLY A 33 -70.36 -19.41 14.92
CA GLY A 33 -68.95 -19.24 14.55
C GLY A 33 -68.08 -20.31 15.20
N SER A 34 -67.66 -21.31 14.42
CA SER A 34 -66.73 -22.33 14.88
C SER A 34 -65.37 -21.72 15.26
N ASP A 35 -64.84 -22.06 16.43
CA ASP A 35 -63.45 -21.82 16.82
C ASP A 35 -62.51 -22.60 15.88
N GLN A 36 -62.21 -22.02 14.72
CA GLN A 36 -61.08 -22.42 13.91
C GLN A 36 -59.88 -21.56 14.27
N LEU A 37 -58.94 -22.18 14.98
CA LEU A 37 -57.58 -21.68 15.12
C LEU A 37 -57.06 -21.24 13.73
N PRO A 38 -56.41 -20.06 13.59
CA PRO A 38 -55.97 -19.58 12.29
C PRO A 38 -55.10 -20.64 11.59
N PRO A 39 -55.33 -20.92 10.29
CA PRO A 39 -54.66 -22.01 9.60
C PRO A 39 -53.15 -21.80 9.63
N ALA A 40 -52.41 -22.83 10.03
CA ALA A 40 -50.95 -22.78 10.06
C ALA A 40 -50.42 -22.38 8.67
N PRO A 41 -49.47 -21.42 8.58
CA PRO A 41 -49.01 -20.87 7.31
C PRO A 41 -48.50 -22.00 6.41
N SER A 42 -48.91 -21.97 5.14
CA SER A 42 -48.74 -23.11 4.25
C SER A 42 -47.27 -23.48 4.03
N ALA A 43 -46.98 -24.73 3.65
CA ALA A 43 -45.61 -25.14 3.34
C ALA A 43 -44.99 -24.27 2.21
N VAL A 44 -45.81 -23.85 1.25
CA VAL A 44 -45.46 -22.93 0.15
C VAL A 44 -45.06 -21.54 0.68
N GLU A 45 -45.74 -21.06 1.71
CA GLU A 45 -45.50 -19.73 2.31
C GLU A 45 -44.22 -19.71 3.16
N ARG A 46 -43.91 -20.81 3.86
CA ARG A 46 -42.61 -21.01 4.50
C ARG A 46 -41.49 -21.18 3.46
N ALA A 47 -41.73 -21.94 2.39
CA ALA A 47 -40.78 -22.07 1.29
C ALA A 47 -40.52 -20.73 0.56
N ASN A 48 -41.53 -19.85 0.45
CA ASN A 48 -41.34 -18.50 -0.08
C ASN A 48 -40.52 -17.60 0.86
N ARG A 49 -40.75 -17.67 2.18
CA ARG A 49 -39.90 -16.98 3.18
C ARG A 49 -38.46 -17.46 3.17
N LEU A 50 -38.25 -18.75 2.92
CA LEU A 50 -36.93 -19.41 2.81
C LEU A 50 -36.41 -19.46 1.36
N SER A 51 -37.07 -18.79 0.42
CA SER A 51 -36.71 -18.88 -0.99
C SER A 51 -35.37 -18.19 -1.24
N ALA A 52 -34.49 -18.86 -1.97
CA ALA A 52 -33.23 -18.29 -2.43
C ALA A 52 -33.46 -16.97 -3.21
N ALA A 53 -34.62 -16.79 -3.84
CA ALA A 53 -34.99 -15.55 -4.52
C ALA A 53 -35.30 -14.38 -3.56
N ASN A 54 -35.58 -14.65 -2.28
CA ASN A 54 -35.75 -13.61 -1.26
C ASN A 54 -34.40 -13.28 -0.61
N MET A 55 -33.56 -14.29 -0.33
CA MET A 55 -32.18 -14.08 0.11
C MET A 55 -31.33 -13.36 -0.93
N LEU A 56 -31.48 -13.69 -2.22
CA LEU A 56 -30.80 -13.01 -3.31
C LEU A 56 -31.28 -11.56 -3.45
N ARG A 57 -32.58 -11.28 -3.26
CA ARG A 57 -33.11 -9.91 -3.21
C ARG A 57 -32.58 -9.08 -2.04
N SER A 58 -32.34 -9.68 -0.87
CA SER A 58 -31.72 -8.98 0.26
C SER A 58 -30.20 -8.84 0.13
N LEU A 59 -29.52 -9.79 -0.52
CA LEU A 59 -28.07 -9.77 -0.71
C LEU A 59 -27.64 -8.84 -1.86
N LEU A 60 -28.42 -8.79 -2.97
CA LEU A 60 -28.14 -7.96 -4.14
C LEU A 60 -27.85 -6.49 -3.82
N PRO A 61 -28.68 -5.75 -3.04
CA PRO A 61 -28.37 -4.35 -2.71
C PRO A 61 -27.10 -4.21 -1.86
N LEU A 62 -26.82 -5.14 -0.94
CA LEU A 62 -25.58 -5.14 -0.16
C LEU A 62 -24.36 -5.36 -1.07
N VAL A 63 -24.42 -6.32 -1.99
CA VAL A 63 -23.34 -6.59 -2.95
C VAL A 63 -23.14 -5.39 -3.88
N LEU A 64 -24.21 -4.77 -4.38
CA LEU A 64 -24.12 -3.57 -5.21
C LEU A 64 -23.52 -2.39 -4.44
N ILE A 65 -23.85 -2.20 -3.17
CA ILE A 65 -23.23 -1.18 -2.30
C ILE A 65 -21.74 -1.49 -2.10
N CYS A 66 -21.37 -2.75 -1.81
CA CYS A 66 -19.97 -3.14 -1.69
C CYS A 66 -19.19 -2.91 -3.00
N LEU A 67 -19.75 -3.27 -4.16
CA LEU A 67 -19.15 -3.02 -5.47
C LEU A 67 -19.05 -1.52 -5.78
N ALA A 68 -20.05 -0.72 -5.40
CA ALA A 68 -19.99 0.74 -5.54
C ALA A 68 -18.92 1.37 -4.63
N VAL A 69 -18.79 0.89 -3.39
CA VAL A 69 -17.73 1.35 -2.46
C VAL A 69 -16.34 0.94 -2.94
N VAL A 70 -16.15 -0.31 -3.39
CA VAL A 70 -14.87 -0.79 -3.94
C VAL A 70 -14.55 -0.06 -5.26
N GLY A 71 -15.52 0.10 -6.16
CA GLY A 71 -15.35 0.84 -7.41
C GLY A 71 -15.03 2.32 -7.18
N TRP A 72 -15.70 2.98 -6.23
CA TRP A 72 -15.40 4.35 -5.84
C TRP A 72 -14.02 4.47 -5.17
N ALA A 73 -13.64 3.51 -4.32
CA ALA A 73 -12.32 3.48 -3.69
C ALA A 73 -11.21 3.29 -4.74
N ALA A 74 -11.37 2.35 -5.68
CA ALA A 74 -10.45 2.15 -6.79
C ALA A 74 -10.37 3.38 -7.70
N PHE A 75 -11.51 3.98 -8.05
CA PHE A 75 -11.55 5.20 -8.88
C PHE A 75 -10.89 6.41 -8.18
N ARG A 76 -11.03 6.54 -6.85
CA ARG A 76 -10.28 7.54 -6.06
C ARG A 76 -8.80 7.21 -5.91
N GLN A 77 -8.39 5.95 -5.91
CA GLN A 77 -6.98 5.57 -5.91
C GLN A 77 -6.33 5.86 -7.28
N ASN A 78 -7.05 5.64 -8.38
CA ASN A 78 -6.60 5.95 -9.74
C ASN A 78 -6.49 7.47 -10.04
N SER A 79 -7.00 8.34 -9.16
CA SER A 79 -6.97 9.81 -9.34
C SER A 79 -6.03 10.53 -8.37
N VAL A 80 -5.27 9.78 -7.58
CA VAL A 80 -4.06 10.27 -6.90
C VAL A 80 -2.88 9.77 -7.72
N ASP A 81 -2.03 10.66 -8.22
CA ASP A 81 -0.75 10.24 -8.82
C ASP A 81 -0.01 9.39 -7.77
N PRO A 82 0.26 8.10 -8.03
CA PRO A 82 0.88 7.22 -7.04
C PRO A 82 2.31 7.65 -6.69
N VAL A 83 2.92 8.47 -7.55
CA VAL A 83 4.28 9.00 -7.42
C VAL A 83 4.25 10.21 -6.48
N ARG A 84 4.68 10.02 -5.23
CA ARG A 84 4.97 11.15 -4.34
C ARG A 84 6.31 11.77 -4.71
N GLU A 85 6.26 12.90 -5.41
CA GLU A 85 7.41 13.78 -5.57
C GLU A 85 7.97 14.26 -4.23
N ILE A 86 9.29 14.37 -4.16
CA ILE A 86 10.04 14.96 -3.04
C ILE A 86 11.02 16.03 -3.56
N ASP A 87 11.47 16.92 -2.68
CA ASP A 87 12.58 17.84 -2.99
C ASP A 87 13.92 17.22 -2.53
N PRO A 88 14.81 16.80 -3.45
CA PRO A 88 16.12 16.23 -3.09
C PRO A 88 17.15 17.29 -2.65
N THR A 89 16.85 18.60 -2.76
CA THR A 89 17.81 19.69 -2.54
C THR A 89 18.43 19.68 -1.14
N SER A 90 17.68 19.26 -0.12
CA SER A 90 18.18 19.16 1.26
C SER A 90 19.21 18.03 1.40
N THR A 91 18.95 16.86 0.81
CA THR A 91 19.85 15.71 0.76
C THR A 91 21.11 16.02 -0.04
N ILE A 92 20.97 16.63 -1.23
CA ILE A 92 22.10 17.03 -2.09
C ILE A 92 23.02 18.00 -1.34
N ARG A 93 22.45 19.03 -0.67
CA ARG A 93 23.24 19.99 0.11
C ARG A 93 23.93 19.34 1.32
N ALA A 94 23.33 18.32 1.93
CA ALA A 94 23.94 17.59 3.05
C ALA A 94 25.13 16.74 2.58
N ALA A 95 25.03 16.09 1.41
CA ALA A 95 26.13 15.39 0.76
C ALA A 95 27.26 16.36 0.37
N ASP A 96 26.94 17.44 -0.35
CA ASP A 96 27.90 18.46 -0.82
C ASP A 96 28.70 19.09 0.33
N ALA A 97 28.03 19.43 1.44
CA ALA A 97 28.68 20.04 2.61
C ALA A 97 29.67 19.12 3.34
N ARG A 98 29.73 17.82 3.01
CA ARG A 98 30.61 16.82 3.63
C ARG A 98 31.50 16.08 2.64
N ALA A 99 31.14 16.06 1.36
CA ALA A 99 31.94 15.48 0.29
C ALA A 99 33.34 16.11 0.25
N GLY A 100 34.38 15.28 0.24
CA GLY A 100 35.76 15.72 0.01
C GLY A 100 36.08 16.04 -1.45
N TYR A 101 35.06 16.05 -2.32
CA TYR A 101 35.15 16.00 -3.78
C TYR A 101 34.07 16.90 -4.42
N THR A 102 34.18 17.13 -5.73
CA THR A 102 33.13 17.85 -6.47
C THR A 102 31.93 16.94 -6.66
N LEU A 103 30.85 17.18 -5.91
CA LEU A 103 29.63 16.38 -6.02
C LEU A 103 29.06 16.47 -7.44
N LEU A 104 28.71 15.34 -8.01
CA LEU A 104 28.06 15.22 -9.32
C LEU A 104 26.59 14.88 -9.10
N VAL A 105 25.66 15.58 -9.77
CA VAL A 105 24.21 15.30 -9.71
C VAL A 105 23.53 15.51 -11.07
N PRO A 106 22.42 14.80 -11.38
CA PRO A 106 21.60 15.10 -12.55
C PRO A 106 20.96 16.49 -12.43
N THR A 107 21.06 17.31 -13.49
CA THR A 107 20.51 18.66 -13.53
C THR A 107 19.87 18.97 -14.89
N GLY A 108 18.80 19.77 -14.89
CA GLY A 108 18.12 20.16 -16.14
C GLY A 108 17.36 19.02 -16.83
N LEU A 109 16.89 18.03 -16.08
CA LEU A 109 15.93 17.04 -16.56
C LEU A 109 14.55 17.68 -16.80
N ASP A 110 13.80 17.14 -17.76
CA ASP A 110 12.42 17.56 -18.03
C ASP A 110 11.47 17.22 -16.87
N GLU A 111 10.33 17.92 -16.79
CA GLU A 111 9.31 17.77 -15.73
C GLU A 111 8.76 16.34 -15.58
N GLY A 112 8.96 15.47 -16.57
CA GLY A 112 8.59 14.05 -16.50
C GLY A 112 9.50 13.20 -15.61
N TYR A 113 10.71 13.66 -15.26
CA TYR A 113 11.63 12.99 -14.34
C TYR A 113 11.35 13.42 -12.90
N ARG A 114 10.47 12.68 -12.23
CA ARG A 114 9.93 13.02 -10.91
C ARG A 114 10.77 12.37 -9.80
N PRO A 115 11.54 13.11 -8.99
CA PRO A 115 12.30 12.54 -7.89
C PRO A 115 11.37 12.00 -6.78
N THR A 116 11.56 10.74 -6.41
CA THR A 116 10.71 10.02 -5.43
C THR A 116 11.45 9.61 -4.15
N SER A 117 12.76 9.39 -4.25
CA SER A 117 13.64 9.07 -3.13
C SER A 117 14.95 9.86 -3.24
N ALA A 118 15.50 10.22 -2.08
CA ALA A 118 16.80 10.88 -1.98
C ALA A 118 17.45 10.48 -0.66
N SER A 119 18.51 9.69 -0.73
CA SER A 119 19.22 9.08 0.40
C SER A 119 20.65 9.60 0.46
N THR A 120 21.21 9.77 1.66
CA THR A 120 22.65 9.91 1.83
C THR A 120 23.09 9.26 3.13
N ASP A 121 24.33 8.76 3.17
CA ASP A 121 24.96 8.16 4.35
C ASP A 121 25.53 9.19 5.33
N VAL A 122 25.49 10.48 4.98
CA VAL A 122 25.89 11.60 5.86
C VAL A 122 25.15 11.55 7.20
N GLY A 123 25.93 11.36 8.28
CA GLY A 123 25.43 11.21 9.64
C GLY A 123 25.36 9.76 10.13
N SER A 124 25.40 8.79 9.22
CA SER A 124 25.68 7.37 9.51
C SER A 124 27.18 7.07 9.44
N THR A 125 27.94 7.81 8.62
CA THR A 125 29.40 7.69 8.52
C THR A 125 30.17 8.62 9.48
N PRO A 126 31.37 8.21 9.99
CA PRO A 126 32.25 9.05 10.80
C PRO A 126 32.64 10.37 10.11
N GLU A 127 33.21 11.31 10.86
CA GLU A 127 33.79 12.53 10.27
C GLU A 127 34.99 12.19 9.38
N GLY A 128 34.93 12.60 8.12
CA GLY A 128 35.89 12.20 7.08
C GLY A 128 35.70 10.77 6.54
N GLY A 129 34.58 10.11 6.83
CA GLY A 129 34.16 8.90 6.11
C GLY A 129 33.71 9.20 4.67
N PRO A 130 33.51 8.16 3.84
CA PRO A 130 32.99 8.33 2.49
C PRO A 130 31.59 8.95 2.51
N VAL A 131 31.20 9.50 1.37
CA VAL A 131 29.88 10.07 1.14
C VAL A 131 29.25 9.40 -0.06
N ALA A 132 28.09 8.79 0.16
CA ALA A 132 27.20 8.30 -0.88
C ALA A 132 25.93 9.17 -0.93
N LEU A 133 25.48 9.48 -2.15
CA LEU A 133 24.21 10.12 -2.44
C LEU A 133 23.47 9.26 -3.46
N GLU A 134 22.22 8.95 -3.17
CA GLU A 134 21.29 8.25 -4.04
C GLU A 134 20.08 9.14 -4.32
N ILE A 135 19.61 9.16 -5.56
CA ILE A 135 18.35 9.81 -5.95
C ILE A 135 17.59 8.86 -6.88
N GLY A 136 16.37 8.48 -6.50
CA GLY A 136 15.46 7.71 -7.35
C GLY A 136 14.48 8.64 -8.07
N TYR A 137 14.31 8.41 -9.36
CA TYR A 137 13.36 9.12 -10.23
C TYR A 137 12.33 8.13 -10.79
N VAL A 138 11.10 8.61 -10.95
CA VAL A 138 10.15 8.02 -11.91
C VAL A 138 10.25 8.80 -13.21
N THR A 139 10.42 8.08 -14.32
CA THR A 139 10.64 8.64 -15.65
C THR A 139 9.34 8.97 -16.39
N PRO A 140 9.39 9.63 -17.56
CA PRO A 140 8.21 9.87 -18.41
C PRO A 140 7.44 8.60 -18.78
N SER A 141 8.13 7.46 -18.93
CA SER A 141 7.53 6.14 -19.18
C SER A 141 7.01 5.42 -17.93
N GLU A 142 6.86 6.11 -16.80
CA GLU A 142 6.44 5.57 -15.49
C GLU A 142 7.34 4.45 -14.92
N ALA A 143 8.60 4.42 -15.34
CA ALA A 143 9.59 3.42 -14.93
C ALA A 143 10.64 4.03 -13.96
N TYR A 144 11.45 3.17 -13.33
CA TYR A 144 12.43 3.61 -12.33
C TYR A 144 13.78 3.93 -12.96
N ALA A 145 14.34 5.09 -12.62
CA ALA A 145 15.73 5.45 -12.87
C ALA A 145 16.39 5.87 -11.55
N GLY A 146 17.29 5.03 -11.03
CA GLY A 146 18.13 5.35 -9.87
C GLY A 146 19.43 6.01 -10.31
N PHE A 147 19.84 7.03 -9.58
CA PHE A 147 21.14 7.68 -9.66
C PHE A 147 21.90 7.47 -8.35
N VAL A 148 23.16 7.04 -8.41
CA VAL A 148 24.06 6.88 -7.27
C VAL A 148 25.38 7.59 -7.56
N VAL A 149 25.92 8.30 -6.58
CA VAL A 149 27.28 8.87 -6.60
C VAL A 149 27.99 8.60 -5.28
N SER A 150 29.26 8.19 -5.35
CA SER A 150 30.10 8.00 -4.16
C SER A 150 31.59 8.18 -4.47
N ASP A 151 32.37 8.70 -3.52
CA ASP A 151 33.84 8.68 -3.53
C ASP A 151 34.46 7.33 -3.12
N PHE A 152 33.63 6.33 -2.85
CA PHE A 152 34.06 4.99 -2.49
C PHE A 152 33.38 3.95 -3.39
N ALA A 153 34.18 3.26 -4.21
CA ALA A 153 33.68 2.28 -5.17
C ALA A 153 33.01 1.06 -4.51
N ASP A 154 33.46 0.67 -3.31
CA ASP A 154 32.86 -0.42 -2.53
C ASP A 154 31.73 0.08 -1.59
N ALA A 155 31.13 1.26 -1.86
CA ALA A 155 29.96 1.72 -1.13
C ALA A 155 28.73 0.86 -1.45
N ASP A 156 27.97 0.47 -0.42
CA ASP A 156 26.78 -0.39 -0.53
C ASP A 156 25.87 -0.09 -1.75
N PRO A 157 25.43 1.17 -2.03
CA PRO A 157 24.54 1.44 -3.18
C PRO A 157 25.24 1.36 -4.55
N VAL A 158 26.57 1.45 -4.62
CA VAL A 158 27.34 1.20 -5.86
C VAL A 158 27.47 -0.30 -6.09
N VAL A 159 27.79 -1.04 -5.03
CA VAL A 159 27.91 -2.51 -5.06
C VAL A 159 26.57 -3.16 -5.38
N GLU A 160 25.45 -2.72 -4.80
CA GLU A 160 24.11 -3.29 -5.08
C GLU A 160 23.76 -3.28 -6.58
N VAL A 161 24.20 -2.26 -7.32
CA VAL A 161 23.94 -2.12 -8.76
C VAL A 161 24.95 -2.89 -9.61
N LEU A 162 26.24 -2.82 -9.25
CA LEU A 162 27.34 -3.33 -10.09
C LEU A 162 27.77 -4.78 -9.74
N GLU A 163 27.38 -5.32 -8.60
CA GLU A 163 27.69 -6.72 -8.23
C GLU A 163 27.03 -7.69 -9.23
N GLY A 164 27.87 -8.49 -9.90
CA GLY A 164 27.42 -9.42 -10.94
C GLY A 164 26.95 -8.76 -12.24
N ALA A 165 27.13 -7.45 -12.41
CA ALA A 165 26.87 -6.78 -13.67
C ALA A 165 27.85 -7.24 -14.77
N THR A 166 27.34 -7.42 -15.98
CA THR A 166 28.11 -7.83 -17.16
C THR A 166 28.34 -6.61 -18.05
N GLU A 167 29.59 -6.22 -18.25
CA GLU A 167 29.96 -5.12 -19.16
C GLU A 167 29.63 -5.45 -20.62
N GLU A 168 29.00 -4.50 -21.32
CA GLU A 168 28.58 -4.61 -22.71
C GLU A 168 29.44 -3.74 -23.65
N GLY A 169 29.97 -2.63 -23.15
CA GLY A 169 30.82 -1.68 -23.88
C GLY A 169 30.81 -0.29 -23.25
N SER A 170 31.25 0.74 -23.99
CA SER A 170 31.16 2.13 -23.58
C SER A 170 30.29 2.99 -24.51
N VAL A 171 29.72 4.07 -23.95
CA VAL A 171 28.86 5.05 -24.61
C VAL A 171 29.22 6.45 -24.13
N VAL A 172 29.12 7.45 -25.00
CA VAL A 172 29.44 8.85 -24.65
C VAL A 172 28.16 9.63 -24.40
N LEU A 173 27.96 10.07 -23.15
CA LEU A 173 26.73 10.72 -22.69
C LEU A 173 27.07 12.01 -21.93
N GLY A 174 26.44 13.12 -22.33
CA GLY A 174 26.73 14.44 -21.74
C GLY A 174 28.15 14.98 -22.01
N GLY A 175 28.90 14.36 -22.92
CA GLY A 175 30.31 14.67 -23.21
C GLY A 175 31.33 13.78 -22.47
N GLU A 176 30.86 12.90 -21.58
CA GLU A 176 31.69 12.01 -20.76
C GLU A 176 31.54 10.55 -21.24
N GLU A 177 32.58 9.73 -21.03
CA GLU A 177 32.52 8.29 -21.32
C GLU A 177 31.87 7.54 -20.14
N TRP A 178 30.93 6.65 -20.47
CA TRP A 178 30.23 5.76 -19.54
C TRP A 178 30.40 4.32 -19.98
N THR A 179 30.68 3.43 -19.03
CA THR A 179 30.58 1.99 -19.22
C THR A 179 29.12 1.58 -19.12
N ARG A 180 28.65 0.86 -20.14
CA ARG A 180 27.32 0.24 -20.16
C ARG A 180 27.45 -1.22 -19.74
N SER A 181 26.61 -1.63 -18.80
CA SER A 181 26.51 -3.01 -18.31
C SER A 181 25.06 -3.42 -18.10
N THR A 182 24.82 -4.73 -18.14
CA THR A 182 23.54 -5.33 -17.71
C THR A 182 23.73 -5.89 -16.30
N THR A 183 22.92 -5.44 -15.33
CA THR A 183 22.99 -5.88 -13.92
C THR A 183 22.63 -7.36 -13.77
N GLY A 184 22.93 -7.96 -12.61
CA GLY A 184 22.46 -9.30 -12.27
C GLY A 184 20.93 -9.47 -12.28
N ARG A 185 20.17 -8.37 -12.30
CA ARG A 185 18.70 -8.36 -12.41
C ARG A 185 18.19 -8.27 -13.86
N GLY A 186 19.08 -8.09 -14.84
CA GLY A 186 18.73 -7.87 -16.24
C GLY A 186 18.32 -6.43 -16.56
N GLU A 187 18.71 -5.48 -15.72
CA GLU A 187 18.47 -4.05 -15.89
C GLU A 187 19.70 -3.38 -16.51
N THR A 188 19.51 -2.30 -17.27
CA THR A 188 20.64 -1.50 -17.77
C THR A 188 21.26 -0.69 -16.63
N ALA A 189 22.59 -0.70 -16.56
CA ALA A 189 23.40 0.16 -15.72
C ALA A 189 24.43 0.92 -16.57
N LEU A 190 24.58 2.21 -16.28
CA LEU A 190 25.54 3.12 -16.86
C LEU A 190 26.44 3.60 -15.72
N SER A 191 27.71 3.22 -15.72
CA SER A 191 28.67 3.64 -14.70
C SER A 191 29.82 4.47 -15.29
N ARG A 192 30.36 5.39 -14.51
CA ARG A 192 31.62 6.08 -14.83
C ARG A 192 32.39 6.38 -13.56
N VAL A 193 33.70 6.58 -13.70
CA VAL A 193 34.57 7.03 -12.61
C VAL A 193 35.29 8.30 -13.07
N ALA A 194 35.12 9.39 -12.32
CA ALA A 194 35.75 10.68 -12.58
C ALA A 194 36.36 11.23 -11.29
N ASP A 195 37.65 11.58 -11.31
CA ASP A 195 38.38 12.12 -10.14
C ASP A 195 38.28 11.30 -8.84
N GLY A 196 38.12 9.96 -8.96
CA GLY A 196 37.93 9.04 -7.84
C GLY A 196 36.47 8.87 -7.39
N VAL A 197 35.55 9.62 -7.99
CA VAL A 197 34.11 9.54 -7.74
C VAL A 197 33.47 8.56 -8.73
N THR A 198 32.82 7.53 -8.21
CA THR A 198 32.00 6.61 -9.00
C THR A 198 30.59 7.17 -9.12
N VAL A 199 30.06 7.22 -10.33
CA VAL A 199 28.67 7.57 -10.63
C VAL A 199 28.02 6.39 -11.33
N VAL A 200 26.81 6.03 -10.93
CA VAL A 200 26.02 4.96 -11.54
C VAL A 200 24.59 5.45 -11.79
N VAL A 201 24.05 5.14 -12.97
CA VAL A 201 22.63 5.31 -13.31
C VAL A 201 22.09 3.96 -13.73
N SER A 202 20.99 3.50 -13.12
CA SER A 202 20.43 2.17 -13.42
C SER A 202 18.95 2.08 -13.06
N GLY A 203 18.22 1.20 -13.73
CA GLY A 203 16.86 0.86 -13.32
C GLY A 203 16.05 0.13 -14.38
N SER A 204 14.74 0.13 -14.19
CA SER A 204 13.77 -0.52 -15.08
C SER A 204 13.30 0.37 -16.24
N ALA A 205 13.73 1.62 -16.28
CA ALA A 205 13.44 2.55 -17.37
C ALA A 205 14.13 2.15 -18.68
N PRO A 206 13.55 2.50 -19.85
CA PRO A 206 14.20 2.37 -21.14
C PRO A 206 15.60 3.00 -21.15
N ASP A 207 16.49 2.42 -21.97
CA ASP A 207 17.87 2.87 -22.07
C ASP A 207 17.98 4.35 -22.38
N GLU A 208 17.14 4.89 -23.27
CA GLU A 208 17.15 6.29 -23.67
C GLU A 208 16.80 7.24 -22.50
N GLU A 209 15.97 6.80 -21.54
CA GLU A 209 15.62 7.57 -20.35
C GLU A 209 16.74 7.51 -19.29
N LEU A 210 17.39 6.35 -19.13
CA LEU A 210 18.60 6.21 -18.28
C LEU A 210 19.77 7.02 -18.85
N GLU A 211 19.98 6.96 -20.16
CA GLU A 211 20.98 7.73 -20.89
C GLU A 211 20.72 9.25 -20.75
N THR A 212 19.45 9.67 -20.70
CA THR A 212 19.08 11.07 -20.41
C THR A 212 19.48 11.49 -18.99
N VAL A 213 19.24 10.65 -17.97
CA VAL A 213 19.69 10.92 -16.58
C VAL A 213 21.22 10.97 -16.49
N ALA A 214 21.93 10.02 -17.11
CA ALA A 214 23.39 10.01 -17.19
C ALA A 214 23.94 11.25 -17.94
N ALA A 215 23.34 11.62 -19.07
CA ALA A 215 23.71 12.80 -19.84
C ALA A 215 23.43 14.13 -19.11
N ALA A 216 22.56 14.14 -18.11
CA ALA A 216 22.25 15.30 -17.25
C ALA A 216 23.22 15.48 -16.06
N VAL A 217 24.11 14.53 -15.78
CA VAL A 217 25.02 14.59 -14.64
C VAL A 217 26.07 15.70 -14.81
N ARG A 218 26.05 16.69 -13.91
CA ARG A 218 26.97 17.84 -13.89
C ARG A 218 27.54 18.06 -12.49
N PRO A 219 28.68 18.77 -12.36
CA PRO A 219 29.12 19.33 -11.09
C PRO A 219 28.00 20.13 -10.42
N TYR A 220 27.73 19.84 -9.16
CA TYR A 220 26.81 20.60 -8.35
C TYR A 220 27.37 22.01 -8.12
N SER A 221 26.52 23.01 -8.30
CA SER A 221 26.81 24.41 -8.01
C SER A 221 25.64 24.99 -7.23
N GLY A 222 25.78 25.04 -5.91
CA GLY A 222 24.74 25.51 -4.97
C GLY A 222 24.61 27.02 -4.83
#